data_AF-A0A3M7MP78-F1
#
_entry.id   AF-A0A3M7MP78-F1
#
_cell.length_a   1.000
_cell.length_b   1.000
_cell.length_c   1.000
_cell.angle_alpha   90.00
_cell.angle_beta   90.00
_cell.angle_gamma   90.00
#
_symmetry.space_group_name_H-M   'P 1'
#
loop_
_entity.id
_entity.type
_entity.pdbx_description
1 polymer ?
#
loop_
_entity_poly.entity_id
_entity_poly.type
_entity_poly.pdbx_seq_one_letter_code
_entity_poly.pdbx_strand_id
1 'polypeptide(L)'
;MKRRAAQGQSIIQSHITLMRFPNRGATDSLASAISFDGRLSATTFSSTFPQGNSFLDVSLIPPYGITPNISLNDGTPRCAGVEGKAIPCDCPPDPALFVTSLTSLVNSGQEFPEGNSASDQLTRLQACIVTLQNIYGGPGSGVGCPAVSTTWVALQKELQSQLR
;
A
#
# COMPACT_ATOMS: atom_id res chain seq x y z
N MET A 1 -32.18 -41.61 -49.35
CA MET A 1 -30.72 -41.83 -49.38
C MET A 1 -30.17 -41.45 -47.99
N LYS A 2 -29.64 -42.32 -47.13
CA LYS A 2 -28.57 -43.35 -47.21
C LYS A 2 -27.17 -42.77 -46.88
N ARG A 3 -26.59 -43.37 -45.82
CA ARG A 3 -25.17 -43.42 -45.33
C ARG A 3 -24.77 -42.28 -44.37
N ARG A 4 -24.61 -42.48 -43.04
CA ARG A 4 -23.73 -43.37 -42.21
C ARG A 4 -22.25 -43.31 -42.59
N ALA A 5 -21.41 -42.86 -41.66
CA ALA A 5 -20.28 -43.64 -41.12
C ALA A 5 -19.70 -42.96 -39.86
N ALA A 6 -19.74 -43.70 -38.76
CA ALA A 6 -18.95 -43.52 -37.56
C ALA A 6 -17.60 -44.23 -37.72
N GLN A 7 -16.57 -43.85 -36.95
CA GLN A 7 -15.62 -44.80 -36.33
C GLN A 7 -14.57 -44.05 -35.50
N GLY A 8 -14.25 -44.59 -34.32
CA GLY A 8 -13.03 -44.21 -33.60
C GLY A 8 -13.03 -44.31 -32.07
N GLN A 9 -13.72 -45.27 -31.45
CA GLN A 9 -13.40 -45.70 -30.08
C GLN A 9 -12.07 -46.48 -30.08
N SER A 10 -11.17 -46.24 -29.12
CA SER A 10 -10.66 -47.32 -28.28
C SER A 10 -9.87 -46.82 -27.07
N ILE A 11 -10.21 -47.45 -25.96
CA ILE A 11 -9.74 -47.37 -24.59
C ILE A 11 -8.41 -48.13 -24.47
N ILE A 12 -7.41 -47.62 -23.74
CA ILE A 12 -6.56 -48.46 -22.87
C ILE A 12 -5.82 -47.66 -21.78
N GLN A 13 -6.23 -47.99 -20.55
CA GLN A 13 -5.57 -48.10 -19.26
C GLN A 13 -4.02 -47.95 -19.11
N SER A 14 -3.65 -47.42 -17.94
CA SER A 14 -2.44 -47.75 -17.14
C SER A 14 -1.13 -47.05 -17.54
N HIS A 15 -0.27 -46.52 -16.66
CA HIS A 15 0.19 -46.98 -15.36
C HIS A 15 0.71 -45.79 -14.53
N ILE A 16 0.47 -45.85 -13.22
CA ILE A 16 1.31 -45.26 -12.17
C ILE A 16 2.77 -45.68 -12.40
N THR A 17 3.69 -44.71 -12.50
CA THR A 17 5.13 -44.95 -12.32
C THR A 17 5.74 -43.83 -11.49
N LEU A 18 6.14 -44.26 -10.29
CA LEU A 18 6.82 -43.56 -9.23
C LEU A 18 8.30 -43.43 -9.64
N MET A 19 8.73 -42.26 -10.12
CA MET A 19 10.15 -42.00 -10.38
C MET A 19 10.82 -41.48 -9.11
N ARG A 20 11.33 -42.44 -8.36
CA ARG A 20 12.30 -42.29 -7.28
C ARG A 20 13.64 -41.80 -7.85
N PHE A 21 14.05 -40.60 -7.49
CA PHE A 21 15.41 -40.11 -7.75
C PHE A 21 16.39 -40.61 -6.66
N PRO A 22 17.59 -41.08 -7.05
CA PRO A 22 18.59 -41.61 -6.14
C PRO A 22 19.43 -40.51 -5.48
N ASN A 23 19.82 -40.83 -4.25
CA ASN A 23 20.81 -40.16 -3.42
C ASN A 23 22.22 -40.28 -4.06
N ARG A 24 22.94 -39.16 -4.23
CA ARG A 24 24.40 -39.12 -4.41
C ARG A 24 24.95 -38.03 -3.50
N GLY A 25 25.69 -38.48 -2.50
CA GLY A 25 26.29 -37.63 -1.48
C GLY A 25 27.65 -37.07 -1.86
N ALA A 26 28.32 -36.60 -0.80
CA ALA A 26 29.74 -36.24 -0.71
C ALA A 26 30.12 -35.00 -1.55
N THR A 27 30.98 -34.08 -1.15
CA THR A 27 31.80 -33.79 0.04
C THR A 27 32.47 -32.46 -0.34
N ASP A 28 32.62 -31.58 0.64
CA ASP A 28 33.83 -30.79 0.87
C ASP A 28 34.37 -29.78 -0.16
N SER A 29 34.56 -28.54 0.34
CA SER A 29 35.61 -27.58 -0.02
C SER A 29 35.49 -26.83 -1.38
N LEU A 30 35.72 -25.51 -1.48
CA LEU A 30 36.81 -24.71 -0.93
C LEU A 30 36.42 -23.21 -0.76
N ALA A 31 36.77 -22.68 0.40
CA ALA A 31 37.46 -21.41 0.67
C ALA A 31 37.02 -20.10 -0.03
N SER A 32 36.65 -19.13 0.81
CA SER A 32 37.34 -17.84 0.88
C SER A 32 37.32 -17.35 2.33
N ALA A 33 38.18 -17.95 3.16
CA ALA A 33 38.55 -17.38 4.44
C ALA A 33 39.63 -16.32 4.18
N ILE A 34 39.27 -15.05 4.31
CA ILE A 34 40.24 -13.96 4.36
C ILE A 34 40.67 -13.78 5.81
N SER A 35 41.91 -14.19 6.10
CA SER A 35 42.65 -13.90 7.31
C SER A 35 42.87 -12.39 7.44
N PHE A 36 42.48 -11.81 8.58
CA PHE A 36 42.90 -10.47 8.98
C PHE A 36 44.01 -10.60 10.03
N ASP A 37 45.25 -10.42 9.58
CA ASP A 37 46.37 -10.02 10.43
C ASP A 37 46.26 -8.52 10.73
N GLY A 38 46.67 -8.12 11.94
CA GLY A 38 46.18 -6.92 12.62
C GLY A 38 46.55 -5.58 12.01
N ARG A 39 45.66 -4.59 12.19
CA ARG A 39 45.91 -3.31 12.88
C ARG A 39 44.70 -2.37 12.73
N LEU A 40 44.26 -1.84 13.87
CA LEU A 40 43.56 -0.59 14.16
C LEU A 40 42.90 0.21 13.00
N SER A 41 41.63 0.54 13.27
CA SER A 41 40.78 1.61 12.69
C SER A 41 39.77 1.14 11.65
N ALA A 42 38.65 0.61 12.15
CA ALA A 42 37.39 0.58 11.41
C ALA A 42 36.31 1.27 12.26
N THR A 43 36.13 2.57 12.06
CA THR A 43 34.85 3.22 12.35
C THR A 43 33.88 2.74 11.26
N THR A 44 33.37 1.53 11.44
CA THR A 44 32.34 0.98 10.58
C THR A 44 31.03 1.62 10.99
N PHE A 45 30.66 2.71 10.31
CA PHE A 45 29.26 3.10 10.22
C PHE A 45 28.55 2.04 9.38
N SER A 46 28.18 0.93 10.01
CA SER A 46 27.12 0.07 9.50
C SER A 46 25.81 0.77 9.79
N SER A 47 25.51 1.85 9.07
CA SER A 47 24.14 2.22 8.82
C SER A 47 23.60 1.19 7.83
N THR A 48 23.20 0.04 8.36
CA THR A 48 22.14 -0.75 7.76
C THR A 48 20.97 0.21 7.62
N PHE A 49 20.87 0.86 6.46
CA PHE A 49 19.62 1.47 6.06
C PHE A 49 18.64 0.30 5.97
N PRO A 50 17.54 0.30 6.74
CA PRO A 50 16.53 -0.71 6.55
C PRO A 50 16.12 -0.68 5.09
N GLN A 51 16.26 -1.84 4.47
CA GLN A 51 15.76 -2.15 3.14
C GLN A 51 14.27 -1.78 3.15
N GLY A 52 13.92 -0.74 2.40
CA GLY A 52 12.59 -0.14 2.36
C GLY A 52 11.55 -1.10 1.82
N ASN A 53 11.04 -1.97 2.70
CA ASN A 53 9.64 -2.36 2.68
C ASN A 53 8.97 -1.46 3.70
N SER A 54 8.64 -0.23 3.30
CA SER A 54 7.83 0.68 4.12
C SER A 54 6.51 -0.01 4.41
N PHE A 55 6.44 -0.68 5.56
CA PHE A 55 5.24 -1.35 6.03
C PHE A 55 4.27 -0.23 6.41
N LEU A 56 3.35 0.08 5.51
CA LEU A 56 2.28 1.01 5.80
C LEU A 56 1.27 0.28 6.67
N ASP A 57 1.21 0.63 7.96
CA ASP A 57 0.13 0.18 8.83
C ASP A 57 -1.15 0.96 8.51
N VAL A 58 -2.08 0.28 7.82
CA VAL A 58 -3.38 0.82 7.39
C VAL A 58 -4.22 1.27 8.59
N SER A 59 -3.98 0.69 9.77
CA SER A 59 -4.67 1.03 11.02
C SER A 59 -4.34 2.44 11.51
N LEU A 60 -3.23 3.01 11.07
CA LEU A 60 -2.80 4.37 11.41
C LEU A 60 -3.46 5.44 10.53
N ILE A 61 -4.19 5.05 9.48
CA ILE A 61 -4.96 5.96 8.63
C ILE A 61 -6.23 6.38 9.39
N PRO A 62 -6.45 7.67 9.65
CA PRO A 62 -7.67 8.11 10.30
C PRO A 62 -8.89 7.84 9.40
N PRO A 63 -10.03 7.42 9.97
CA PRO A 63 -11.24 7.23 9.18
C PRO A 63 -11.66 8.53 8.50
N TYR A 64 -12.32 8.45 7.34
CA TYR A 64 -12.80 9.65 6.64
C TYR A 64 -13.80 10.45 7.49
N GLY A 65 -14.62 9.78 8.29
CA GLY A 65 -15.61 10.42 9.17
C GLY A 65 -16.82 11.03 8.44
N ILE A 66 -16.97 10.76 7.14
CA ILE A 66 -18.19 11.05 6.37
C ILE A 66 -18.58 9.83 5.52
N THR A 67 -19.87 9.72 5.18
CA THR A 67 -20.36 8.68 4.29
C THR A 67 -20.27 9.16 2.83
N PRO A 68 -19.71 8.36 1.91
CA PRO A 68 -19.67 8.73 0.49
C PRO A 68 -21.06 8.75 -0.15
N ASN A 69 -21.17 9.50 -1.25
CA ASN A 69 -22.34 9.53 -2.12
C ASN A 69 -23.66 9.96 -1.44
N ILE A 70 -23.59 10.81 -0.42
CA ILE A 70 -24.79 11.41 0.21
C ILE A 70 -25.17 12.68 -0.55
N SER A 71 -26.30 12.71 -1.24
CA SER A 71 -26.75 13.90 -1.96
C SER A 71 -27.13 15.04 -1.01
N LEU A 72 -26.86 16.29 -1.41
CA LEU A 72 -27.28 17.49 -0.69
C LEU A 72 -28.80 17.80 -0.78
N ASN A 73 -29.52 17.11 -1.67
CA ASN A 73 -30.95 17.33 -1.93
C ASN A 73 -31.31 18.80 -2.26
N ASP A 74 -30.34 19.58 -2.77
CA ASP A 74 -30.51 20.97 -3.20
C ASP A 74 -30.75 21.09 -4.71
N GLY A 75 -30.83 19.96 -5.41
CA GLY A 75 -30.99 19.89 -6.87
C GLY A 75 -29.66 19.95 -7.64
N THR A 76 -28.50 20.00 -6.98
CA THR A 76 -27.21 19.91 -7.65
C THR A 76 -26.67 18.48 -7.69
N PRO A 77 -25.87 18.11 -8.71
CA PRO A 77 -25.18 16.82 -8.78
C PRO A 77 -23.93 16.83 -7.87
N ARG A 78 -24.12 17.17 -6.60
CA ARG A 78 -23.07 17.25 -5.57
C ARG A 78 -23.49 16.49 -4.33
N CYS A 79 -22.49 16.02 -3.61
CA CYS A 79 -22.66 15.28 -2.38
C CYS A 79 -22.25 16.12 -1.17
N ALA A 80 -22.73 15.71 0.00
CA ALA A 80 -22.51 16.36 1.28
C ALA A 80 -21.16 15.92 1.86
N GLY A 81 -20.26 16.88 1.98
CA GLY A 81 -19.04 16.77 2.75
C GLY A 81 -19.24 17.21 4.20
N VAL A 82 -18.14 17.42 4.90
CA VAL A 82 -18.15 17.94 6.28
C VAL A 82 -18.93 19.26 6.33
N GLU A 83 -19.79 19.40 7.35
CA GLU A 83 -20.67 20.57 7.55
C GLU A 83 -21.57 20.91 6.35
N GLY A 84 -21.93 19.92 5.52
CA GLY A 84 -22.79 20.13 4.35
C GLY A 84 -22.12 20.88 3.20
N LYS A 85 -20.79 20.95 3.17
CA LYS A 85 -20.06 21.51 2.02
C LYS A 85 -20.24 20.62 0.78
N ALA A 86 -20.45 21.23 -0.38
CA ALA A 86 -20.59 20.48 -1.63
C ALA A 86 -19.25 19.88 -2.07
N ILE A 87 -19.23 18.56 -2.23
CA ILE A 87 -18.09 17.77 -2.71
C ILE A 87 -18.47 16.93 -3.94
N PRO A 88 -17.50 16.46 -4.75
CA PRO A 88 -17.75 15.43 -5.74
C PRO A 88 -18.29 14.15 -5.07
N CYS A 89 -19.25 13.47 -5.71
CA CYS A 89 -19.86 12.28 -5.14
C CYS A 89 -18.94 11.05 -5.08
N ASP A 90 -17.87 11.06 -5.88
CA ASP A 90 -16.78 10.08 -5.82
C ASP A 90 -15.86 10.27 -4.60
N CYS A 91 -16.10 11.32 -3.80
CA CYS A 91 -15.35 11.61 -2.58
C CYS A 91 -16.22 11.35 -1.33
N PRO A 92 -15.67 10.69 -0.29
CA PRO A 92 -14.33 10.13 -0.19
C PRO A 92 -14.07 8.95 -1.13
N PRO A 93 -12.80 8.73 -1.54
CA PRO A 93 -12.45 7.68 -2.47
C PRO A 93 -12.55 6.30 -1.83
N ASP A 94 -12.55 5.26 -2.66
CA ASP A 94 -12.43 3.87 -2.21
C ASP A 94 -11.19 3.69 -1.31
N PRO A 95 -11.33 3.04 -0.14
CA PRO A 95 -10.23 2.88 0.81
C PRO A 95 -9.06 2.05 0.24
N ALA A 96 -9.30 1.07 -0.64
CA ALA A 96 -8.22 0.29 -1.26
C ALA A 96 -7.44 1.12 -2.28
N LEU A 97 -8.12 1.97 -3.06
CA LEU A 97 -7.47 2.95 -3.94
C LEU A 97 -6.62 3.94 -3.13
N PHE A 98 -7.15 4.42 -2.01
CA PHE A 98 -6.45 5.34 -1.12
C PHE A 98 -5.18 4.71 -0.52
N VAL A 99 -5.28 3.50 0.03
CA VAL A 99 -4.13 2.77 0.59
C VAL A 99 -3.06 2.53 -0.47
N THR A 100 -3.45 2.13 -1.68
CA THR A 100 -2.50 1.92 -2.78
C THR A 100 -1.74 3.20 -3.12
N SER A 101 -2.45 4.33 -3.19
CA SER A 101 -1.86 5.64 -3.50
C SER A 101 -0.96 6.14 -2.37
N LEU A 102 -1.37 5.96 -1.11
CA LEU A 102 -0.56 6.31 0.06
C LEU A 102 0.71 5.46 0.12
N THR A 103 0.61 4.14 -0.09
CA THR A 103 1.77 3.24 -0.18
C THR A 103 2.75 3.71 -1.26
N SER A 104 2.26 4.13 -2.43
CA SER A 104 3.12 4.68 -3.49
C SER A 104 3.87 5.93 -3.06
N LEU A 105 3.22 6.84 -2.32
CA LEU A 105 3.86 8.05 -1.80
C LEU A 105 4.91 7.74 -0.74
N VAL A 106 4.59 6.84 0.19
CA VAL A 106 5.55 6.41 1.23
C VAL A 106 6.77 5.73 0.60
N ASN A 107 6.56 4.86 -0.40
CA ASN A 107 7.65 4.26 -1.15
C ASN A 107 8.46 5.27 -1.97
N SER A 108 7.87 6.44 -2.29
CA SER A 108 8.57 7.55 -2.95
C SER A 108 9.33 8.45 -1.98
N GLY A 109 9.33 8.14 -0.68
CA GLY A 109 10.03 8.89 0.37
C GLY A 109 9.15 9.80 1.22
N GLN A 110 7.82 9.75 1.09
CA GLN A 110 6.92 10.45 2.00
C GLN A 110 7.01 9.83 3.40
N GLU A 111 7.16 10.66 4.43
CA GLU A 111 7.21 10.18 5.82
C GLU A 111 5.84 9.68 6.29
N PHE A 112 5.83 8.51 6.94
CA PHE A 112 4.66 7.94 7.59
C PHE A 112 5.08 7.26 8.91
N PRO A 113 5.38 8.04 9.96
CA PRO A 113 5.90 7.51 11.23
C PRO A 113 4.84 6.68 11.96
N GLU A 114 5.25 5.60 12.63
CA GLU A 114 4.34 4.74 13.43
C GLU A 114 4.11 5.25 14.87
N GLY A 115 4.85 6.29 15.28
CA GLY A 115 4.74 6.87 16.62
C GLY A 115 3.35 7.44 16.93
N ASN A 116 3.03 7.54 18.22
CA ASN A 116 1.73 8.04 18.70
C ASN A 116 1.78 9.49 19.19
N SER A 117 2.89 10.19 18.99
CA SER A 117 3.03 11.60 19.37
C SER A 117 2.12 12.48 18.50
N ALA A 118 1.67 13.63 19.01
CA ALA A 118 0.89 14.59 18.21
C ALA A 118 1.63 15.02 16.93
N SER A 119 2.98 15.12 16.99
CA SER A 119 3.83 15.38 15.83
C SER A 119 3.77 14.25 14.79
N ASP A 120 3.89 13.00 15.23
CA ASP A 120 3.86 11.83 14.33
C ASP A 120 2.49 11.70 13.66
N GLN A 121 1.42 11.89 14.45
CA GLN A 121 0.04 11.89 13.96
C GLN A 121 -0.19 13.02 12.94
N LEU A 122 0.36 14.21 13.18
CA LEU A 122 0.28 15.34 12.24
C LEU A 122 0.98 15.01 10.92
N THR A 123 2.19 14.45 10.97
CA THR A 123 2.95 14.05 9.78
C THR A 123 2.18 13.01 8.96
N ARG A 124 1.63 11.97 9.60
CA ARG A 124 0.78 10.99 8.92
C ARG A 124 -0.46 11.63 8.31
N LEU A 125 -1.14 12.49 9.06
CA LEU A 125 -2.35 13.18 8.59
C LEU A 125 -2.04 14.05 7.37
N GLN A 126 -0.91 14.74 7.35
CA GLN A 126 -0.44 15.51 6.20
C GLN A 126 -0.19 14.60 4.99
N ALA A 127 0.48 13.46 5.18
CA ALA A 127 0.64 12.48 4.10
C ALA A 127 -0.72 11.99 3.57
N CYS A 128 -1.68 11.69 4.45
CA CYS A 128 -3.04 11.32 4.07
C CYS A 128 -3.75 12.42 3.27
N ILE A 129 -3.66 13.69 3.70
CA ILE A 129 -4.24 14.84 3.01
C ILE A 129 -3.60 15.03 1.63
N VAL A 130 -2.28 14.93 1.52
CA VAL A 130 -1.58 15.01 0.23
C VAL A 130 -2.02 13.89 -0.71
N THR A 131 -2.10 12.65 -0.22
CA THR A 131 -2.64 11.52 -1.01
C THR A 131 -4.05 11.82 -1.49
N LEU A 132 -4.95 12.26 -0.60
CA LEU A 132 -6.34 12.55 -0.93
C LEU A 132 -6.47 13.57 -2.06
N GLN A 133 -5.68 14.65 -2.01
CA GLN A 133 -5.69 15.73 -3.00
C GLN A 133 -5.08 15.34 -4.35
N ASN A 134 -4.37 14.21 -4.41
CA ASN A 134 -3.62 13.76 -5.59
C ASN A 134 -4.05 12.38 -6.11
N ILE A 135 -5.08 11.78 -5.51
CA ILE A 135 -5.40 10.36 -5.69
C ILE A 135 -5.77 9.96 -7.14
N TYR A 136 -6.32 10.88 -7.94
CA TYR A 136 -6.77 10.57 -9.31
C TYR A 136 -5.77 10.98 -10.38
N GLY A 137 -4.83 11.88 -10.09
CA GLY A 137 -3.80 12.32 -11.03
C GLY A 137 -2.37 11.92 -10.65
N GLY A 138 -2.17 11.27 -9.51
CA GLY A 138 -0.86 10.96 -8.96
C GLY A 138 -0.21 12.15 -8.23
N PRO A 139 0.98 11.95 -7.65
CA PRO A 139 1.66 12.94 -6.81
C PRO A 139 1.85 14.29 -7.52
N GLY A 140 1.42 15.38 -6.88
CA GLY A 140 1.57 16.75 -7.39
C GLY A 140 0.59 17.16 -8.48
N SER A 141 -0.35 16.30 -8.87
CA SER A 141 -1.38 16.61 -9.87
C SER A 141 -2.42 17.62 -9.38
N GLY A 142 -2.71 17.65 -8.07
CA GLY A 142 -3.84 18.38 -7.50
C GLY A 142 -5.20 17.88 -7.97
N VAL A 143 -5.25 16.73 -8.68
CA VAL A 143 -6.49 16.10 -9.14
C VAL A 143 -6.86 15.01 -8.14
N GLY A 144 -7.76 15.35 -7.23
CA GLY A 144 -8.17 14.46 -6.14
C GLY A 144 -9.37 14.98 -5.38
N CYS A 145 -9.58 14.39 -4.21
CA CYS A 145 -10.65 14.77 -3.31
C CYS A 145 -10.24 15.96 -2.43
N PRO A 146 -11.12 16.96 -2.23
CA PRO A 146 -10.83 18.05 -1.32
C PRO A 146 -10.81 17.55 0.13
N ALA A 147 -10.05 18.22 1.01
CA ALA A 147 -9.93 17.82 2.41
C ALA A 147 -11.28 17.82 3.16
N VAL A 148 -12.24 18.66 2.73
CA VAL A 148 -13.62 18.70 3.25
C VAL A 148 -14.46 17.45 2.93
N SER A 149 -13.94 16.55 2.10
CA SER A 149 -14.48 15.19 1.92
C SER A 149 -14.06 14.23 3.04
N THR A 150 -13.43 14.75 4.09
CA THR A 150 -13.03 14.02 5.30
C THR A 150 -13.11 14.96 6.50
N THR A 151 -13.13 14.39 7.71
CA THR A 151 -13.05 15.13 8.98
C THR A 151 -11.62 15.54 9.36
N TRP A 152 -10.65 15.31 8.46
CA TRP A 152 -9.22 15.46 8.74
C TRP A 152 -8.79 16.91 8.99
N VAL A 153 -9.49 17.91 8.45
CA VAL A 153 -9.19 19.33 8.74
C VAL A 153 -9.40 19.64 10.22
N ALA A 154 -10.47 19.11 10.83
CA ALA A 154 -10.73 19.27 12.25
C ALA A 154 -9.67 18.53 13.09
N LEU A 155 -9.33 17.30 12.69
CA LEU A 155 -8.27 16.52 13.34
C LEU A 155 -6.90 17.22 13.26
N GLN A 156 -6.57 17.82 12.12
CA GLN A 156 -5.31 18.56 11.93
C GLN A 156 -5.22 19.71 12.92
N LYS A 157 -6.30 20.48 13.09
CA LYS A 157 -6.35 21.61 14.02
C LYS A 157 -6.19 21.15 15.47
N GLU A 158 -6.82 20.05 15.85
CA GLU A 158 -6.68 19.44 17.18
C GLU A 158 -5.22 19.05 17.46
N LEU A 159 -4.58 18.32 16.56
CA LEU A 159 -3.17 17.91 16.70
C LEU A 159 -2.22 19.11 16.75
N GLN A 160 -2.46 20.14 15.93
CA GLN A 160 -1.70 21.39 15.98
C GLN A 160 -1.84 22.12 17.32
N SER A 161 -3.00 22.03 17.98
CA SER A 161 -3.20 22.63 19.30
C SER A 161 -2.39 21.93 20.39
N GLN A 162 -2.15 20.62 20.26
CA GLN A 162 -1.36 19.85 21.22
C GLN A 162 0.15 20.09 21.12
N LEU A 163 0.59 20.73 20.03
CA LEU A 163 1.99 21.07 19.75
C LEU A 163 2.36 22.51 20.16
N ARG A 164 1.41 23.29 20.68
CA ARG A 164 1.63 24.67 21.16
C ARG A 164 1.89 24.71 22.66
#